data_AF-A0A1V5YLZ3-F1
#
_entry.id   AF-A0A1V5YLZ3-F1
#
_cell.length_a   1.000
_cell.length_b   1.000
_cell.length_c   1.000
_cell.angle_alpha   90.00
_cell.angle_beta   90.00
_cell.angle_gamma   90.00
#
_symmetry.space_group_name_H-M   'P 1'
#
loop_
_entity.id
_entity.type
_entity.pdbx_description
1 polymer ?
#
loop_
_entity_poly.entity_id
_entity_poly.type
_entity_poly.pdbx_seq_one_letter_code
_entity_poly.pdbx_strand_id
1 'polypeptide(L)'
;MTKHFPSIRCVLIVSASFLFYTQTALPAPTPEPELSFDIWDWTAPAQNPDVFRVWIEDLAGLGFTRIELSVPWRVLEPDPGRYDLRWLEERLETCEEADLGIRLRINSYYGGATPDWYAGDRWLDAQGNSVPQGPPSIMDERFWDHYGPLCEKNRRAGQGPEYPL
;
A
#
# COMPACT_ATOMS: atom_id res chain seq x y z
N MET A 1 -12.05 93.68 6.76
CA MET A 1 -10.72 93.53 6.11
C MET A 1 -9.86 92.63 6.98
N THR A 2 -9.88 91.34 6.69
CA THR A 2 -8.95 90.34 7.25
C THR A 2 -8.76 89.30 6.16
N LYS A 3 -7.52 89.21 5.66
CA LYS A 3 -7.14 88.48 4.46
C LYS A 3 -7.12 86.97 4.74
N HIS A 4 -7.78 86.18 3.92
CA HIS A 4 -7.62 84.72 3.89
C HIS A 4 -6.58 84.36 2.82
N PHE A 5 -5.50 83.70 3.25
CA PHE A 5 -4.50 83.06 2.38
C PHE A 5 -4.87 81.59 2.15
N PRO A 6 -4.58 81.02 0.97
CA PRO A 6 -5.03 79.69 0.57
C PRO A 6 -4.11 78.60 1.15
N SER A 7 -4.69 77.59 1.78
CA SER A 7 -3.94 76.41 2.24
C SER A 7 -3.92 75.36 1.14
N ILE A 8 -2.80 75.31 0.43
CA ILE A 8 -2.38 74.24 -0.47
C ILE A 8 -2.27 72.95 0.37
N ARG A 9 -3.28 72.08 0.32
CA ARG A 9 -3.21 70.75 0.93
C ARG A 9 -2.76 69.72 -0.10
N CYS A 10 -1.45 69.48 -0.06
CA CYS A 10 -0.80 68.18 -0.15
C CYS A 10 -1.37 67.20 -1.19
N VAL A 11 -0.83 67.29 -2.40
CA VAL A 11 -0.63 66.15 -3.30
C VAL A 11 0.42 65.23 -2.66
N LEU A 12 -0.01 64.26 -1.85
CA LEU A 12 0.79 63.11 -1.42
C LEU A 12 -0.16 61.90 -1.27
N ILE A 13 -0.75 61.45 -2.37
CA ILE A 13 -1.24 60.06 -2.47
C ILE A 13 -0.03 59.24 -2.92
N VAL A 14 0.89 59.02 -1.99
CA VAL A 14 2.01 58.10 -2.17
C VAL A 14 1.45 56.70 -2.02
N SER A 15 1.33 56.02 -3.16
CA SER A 15 1.61 54.60 -3.36
C SER A 15 1.41 53.66 -2.16
N ALA A 16 0.19 53.55 -1.65
CA ALA A 16 -0.13 52.62 -0.56
C ALA A 16 -0.81 51.32 -1.04
N SER A 17 -1.00 51.12 -2.36
CA SER A 17 -1.91 50.08 -2.86
C SER A 17 -1.31 49.15 -3.91
N PHE A 18 0.01 48.98 -3.95
CA PHE A 18 0.65 48.00 -4.85
C PHE A 18 1.81 47.26 -4.18
N LEU A 19 1.66 46.95 -2.89
CA LEU A 19 2.25 45.73 -2.33
C LEU A 19 1.15 44.67 -2.33
N PHE A 20 0.69 44.31 -3.53
CA PHE A 20 0.19 42.96 -3.74
C PHE A 20 1.37 42.06 -3.40
N TYR A 21 1.37 41.53 -2.18
CA TYR A 21 2.05 40.28 -1.87
C TYR A 21 1.58 39.29 -2.93
N THR A 22 2.35 39.17 -4.00
CA THR A 22 2.42 37.94 -4.77
C THR A 22 2.92 36.91 -3.78
N GLN A 23 2.01 36.32 -3.00
CA GLN A 23 2.21 34.98 -2.49
C GLN A 23 2.41 34.13 -3.73
N THR A 24 3.67 34.02 -4.14
CA THR A 24 4.10 32.96 -5.02
C THR A 24 3.78 31.70 -4.24
N ALA A 25 2.61 31.12 -4.51
CA ALA A 25 2.28 29.79 -4.03
C ALA A 25 3.48 28.94 -4.43
N LEU A 26 4.23 28.47 -3.44
CA LEU A 26 5.30 27.53 -3.70
C LEU A 26 4.66 26.41 -4.50
N PRO A 27 5.27 26.00 -5.63
CA PRO A 27 4.76 24.85 -6.36
C PRO A 27 4.59 23.72 -5.34
N ALA A 28 3.42 23.08 -5.35
CA ALA A 28 3.18 21.92 -4.50
C ALA A 28 4.37 20.96 -4.70
N PRO A 29 4.95 20.40 -3.62
CA PRO A 29 6.01 19.42 -3.77
C PRO A 29 5.52 18.36 -4.75
N THR A 30 6.26 18.17 -5.84
CA THR A 30 5.97 17.07 -6.75
C THR A 30 6.12 15.79 -5.93
N PRO A 31 5.11 14.92 -5.85
CA PRO A 31 5.25 13.66 -5.15
C PRO A 31 6.47 12.94 -5.71
N GLU A 32 7.41 12.58 -4.84
CA GLU A 32 8.54 11.75 -5.28
C GLU A 32 7.99 10.43 -5.82
N PRO A 33 8.58 9.90 -6.91
CA PRO A 33 8.12 8.64 -7.48
C PRO A 33 8.28 7.51 -6.45
N GLU A 34 7.26 6.66 -6.33
CA GLU A 34 7.33 5.45 -5.51
C GLU A 34 8.38 4.50 -6.09
N LEU A 35 9.35 4.10 -5.25
CA LEU A 35 10.33 3.08 -5.58
C LEU A 35 9.94 1.81 -4.83
N SER A 36 9.58 0.77 -5.58
CA SER A 36 9.11 -0.50 -5.03
C SER A 36 9.97 -1.68 -5.47
N PHE A 37 10.12 -2.66 -4.58
CA PHE A 37 10.84 -3.90 -4.84
C PHE A 37 9.96 -5.13 -4.61
N ASP A 38 9.93 -6.04 -5.59
CA ASP A 38 9.13 -7.26 -5.54
C ASP A 38 9.88 -8.42 -4.85
N ILE A 39 9.28 -8.94 -3.77
CA ILE A 39 9.72 -10.12 -3.04
C ILE A 39 8.69 -11.22 -3.25
N TRP A 40 9.10 -12.27 -3.96
CA TRP A 40 8.26 -13.44 -4.22
C TRP A 40 8.28 -14.39 -3.03
N ASP A 41 7.12 -14.98 -2.71
CA ASP A 41 6.94 -15.83 -1.54
C ASP A 41 7.89 -17.03 -1.50
N TRP A 42 8.27 -17.61 -2.64
CA TRP A 42 9.19 -18.76 -2.67
C TRP A 42 10.67 -18.37 -2.47
N THR A 43 10.98 -17.09 -2.37
CA THR A 43 12.36 -16.61 -2.18
C THR A 43 12.76 -16.66 -0.70
N ALA A 44 14.06 -16.78 -0.44
CA ALA A 44 14.58 -16.81 0.92
C ALA A 44 14.18 -15.58 1.76
N PRO A 45 14.17 -14.33 1.24
CA PRO A 45 13.70 -13.17 1.99
C PRO A 45 12.24 -13.28 2.45
N ALA A 46 11.34 -13.84 1.65
CA ALA A 46 9.95 -14.02 2.10
C ALA A 46 9.80 -15.10 3.19
N GLN A 47 10.58 -16.19 3.08
CA GLN A 47 10.45 -17.37 3.93
C GLN A 47 11.17 -17.26 5.28
N ASN A 48 12.25 -16.48 5.36
CA ASN A 48 13.07 -16.37 6.57
C ASN A 48 12.97 -14.95 7.16
N PRO A 49 12.40 -14.76 8.37
CA PRO A 49 12.26 -13.44 8.99
C PRO A 49 13.58 -12.67 9.17
N ASP A 50 14.67 -13.35 9.49
CA ASP A 50 15.97 -12.69 9.68
C ASP A 50 16.53 -12.18 8.36
N VAL A 51 16.38 -12.97 7.28
CA VAL A 51 16.77 -12.55 5.93
C VAL A 51 15.87 -11.44 5.42
N PHE A 52 14.57 -11.51 5.72
CA PHE A 52 13.61 -10.45 5.41
C PHE A 52 14.06 -9.13 6.01
N ARG A 53 14.34 -9.11 7.33
CA ARG A 53 14.78 -7.90 8.05
C ARG A 53 16.00 -7.25 7.39
N VAL A 54 17.04 -8.03 7.11
CA VAL A 54 18.25 -7.52 6.44
C VAL A 54 17.92 -6.89 5.08
N TRP A 55 17.04 -7.52 4.29
CA TRP A 55 16.63 -6.98 2.99
C TRP A 55 15.83 -5.68 3.11
N ILE A 56 14.94 -5.59 4.10
CA ILE A 56 14.14 -4.38 4.33
C ILE A 56 15.06 -3.22 4.74
N GLU A 57 16.02 -3.46 5.64
CA GLU A 57 17.03 -2.45 6.02
C GLU A 57 17.87 -2.00 4.82
N ASP A 58 18.36 -2.94 4.00
CA ASP A 58 19.14 -2.63 2.80
C ASP A 58 18.33 -1.83 1.77
N LEU A 59 17.07 -2.22 1.53
CA LEU A 59 16.18 -1.53 0.58
C LEU A 59 15.86 -0.10 1.05
N ALA A 60 15.60 0.09 2.35
CA ALA A 60 15.42 1.42 2.94
C ALA A 60 16.69 2.28 2.75
N GLY A 61 17.88 1.71 2.99
CA GLY A 61 19.16 2.38 2.77
C GLY A 61 19.43 2.77 1.30
N LEU A 62 18.84 2.04 0.35
CA LEU A 62 18.88 2.34 -1.08
C LEU A 62 17.81 3.35 -1.54
N GLY A 63 16.93 3.80 -0.65
CA GLY A 63 15.89 4.78 -0.94
C GLY A 63 14.61 4.18 -1.53
N PHE A 64 14.39 2.87 -1.41
CA PHE A 64 13.07 2.31 -1.70
C PHE A 64 12.06 2.82 -0.67
N THR A 65 10.81 2.98 -1.10
CA THR A 65 9.70 3.46 -0.25
C THR A 65 8.62 2.41 -0.03
N ARG A 66 8.70 1.29 -0.76
CA ARG A 66 7.74 0.19 -0.66
C ARG A 66 8.35 -1.15 -1.04
N ILE A 67 7.79 -2.22 -0.48
CA ILE A 67 7.93 -3.58 -1.02
C ILE A 67 6.61 -4.10 -1.58
N GLU A 68 6.68 -4.94 -2.60
CA GLU A 68 5.59 -5.84 -2.96
C GLU A 68 5.93 -7.24 -2.45
N LEU A 69 5.14 -7.75 -1.51
CA LEU A 69 5.36 -9.06 -0.93
C LEU A 69 4.23 -9.98 -1.33
N SER A 70 4.57 -11.16 -1.86
CA SER A 70 3.55 -12.18 -2.07
C SER A 70 3.48 -13.19 -0.93
N VAL A 71 2.29 -13.77 -0.74
CA VAL A 71 2.03 -14.80 0.26
C VAL A 71 1.03 -15.81 -0.28
N PRO A 72 1.26 -17.14 -0.13
CA PRO A 72 0.31 -18.13 -0.57
C PRO A 72 -0.93 -18.17 0.32
N TRP A 73 -2.13 -18.31 -0.26
CA TRP A 73 -3.40 -18.39 0.47
C TRP A 73 -3.37 -19.43 1.61
N ARG A 74 -2.82 -20.63 1.37
CA ARG A 74 -2.68 -21.69 2.39
C ARG A 74 -1.97 -21.26 3.67
N VAL A 75 -1.09 -20.25 3.60
CA VAL A 75 -0.33 -19.77 4.75
C VAL A 75 -1.23 -18.92 5.64
N LEU A 76 -2.09 -18.12 5.01
CA LEU A 76 -2.98 -17.21 5.72
C LEU A 76 -4.30 -17.87 6.17
N GLU A 77 -4.75 -18.92 5.49
CA GLU A 77 -5.94 -19.69 5.86
C GLU A 77 -5.63 -21.21 5.81
N PRO A 78 -4.85 -21.73 6.77
CA PRO A 78 -4.42 -23.14 6.77
C PRO A 78 -5.58 -24.13 6.92
N ASP A 79 -6.66 -23.73 7.61
CA ASP A 79 -7.90 -24.50 7.74
C ASP A 79 -9.10 -23.61 7.36
N PRO A 80 -10.24 -24.16 6.90
CA PRO A 80 -11.38 -23.36 6.46
C PRO A 80 -11.86 -22.40 7.55
N GLY A 81 -11.85 -21.09 7.27
CA GLY A 81 -12.26 -20.04 8.20
C GLY A 81 -11.30 -19.78 9.37
N ARG A 82 -10.16 -20.49 9.44
CA ARG A 82 -9.10 -20.27 10.42
C ARG A 82 -7.98 -19.47 9.78
N TYR A 83 -7.83 -18.23 10.23
CA TYR A 83 -6.84 -17.30 9.68
C TYR A 83 -5.61 -17.22 10.58
N ASP A 84 -4.42 -17.32 9.99
CA ASP A 84 -3.14 -17.15 10.67
C ASP A 84 -2.39 -15.96 10.06
N LEU A 85 -2.46 -14.81 10.74
CA LEU A 85 -1.86 -13.57 10.27
C LEU A 85 -0.49 -13.28 10.88
N ARG A 86 0.01 -14.15 11.77
CA ARG A 86 1.29 -13.93 12.47
C ARG A 86 2.46 -13.73 11.51
N TRP A 87 2.46 -14.47 10.40
CA TRP A 87 3.43 -14.29 9.34
C TRP A 87 3.37 -12.87 8.74
N LEU A 88 2.17 -12.34 8.50
CA LEU A 88 1.99 -11.00 7.95
C LEU A 88 2.34 -9.92 8.98
N GLU A 89 1.92 -10.09 10.22
CA GLU A 89 2.19 -9.19 11.35
C GLU A 89 3.70 -8.97 11.54
N GLU A 90 4.49 -10.05 11.55
CA GLU A 90 5.96 -9.96 11.67
C GLU A 90 6.60 -9.16 10.51
N ARG A 91 6.07 -9.27 9.28
CA ARG A 91 6.57 -8.50 8.13
C ARG A 91 6.10 -7.04 8.17
N LEU A 92 4.88 -6.78 8.63
CA LEU A 92 4.37 -5.43 8.82
C LEU A 92 5.24 -4.67 9.82
N GLU A 93 5.52 -5.28 10.98
CA GLU A 93 6.39 -4.71 12.02
C GLU A 93 7.78 -4.38 11.46
N THR A 94 8.42 -5.33 10.76
CA THR A 94 9.73 -5.11 10.15
C THR A 94 9.72 -3.93 9.16
N CYS A 95 8.70 -3.84 8.31
CA CYS A 95 8.57 -2.74 7.35
C CYS A 95 8.32 -1.39 8.04
N GLU A 96 7.50 -1.36 9.09
CA GLU A 96 7.22 -0.16 9.88
C GLU A 96 8.49 0.36 10.57
N GLU A 97 9.29 -0.53 11.18
CA GLU A 97 10.57 -0.18 11.80
C GLU A 97 11.57 0.46 10.81
N ALA A 98 11.47 0.12 9.53
CA ALA A 98 12.33 0.62 8.46
C ALA A 98 11.73 1.77 7.63
N ASP A 99 10.57 2.31 8.02
CA ASP A 99 9.82 3.34 7.28
C ASP A 99 9.51 2.94 5.82
N LEU A 100 9.22 1.65 5.60
CA LEU A 100 8.85 1.09 4.30
C LEU A 100 7.36 0.73 4.25
N GLY A 101 6.69 1.13 3.18
CA GLY A 101 5.35 0.62 2.89
C GLY A 101 5.38 -0.85 2.43
N ILE A 102 4.26 -1.55 2.58
CA ILE A 102 4.09 -2.90 2.02
C ILE A 102 2.82 -2.98 1.16
N ARG A 103 2.91 -3.65 0.01
CA ARG A 103 1.79 -4.09 -0.82
C ARG A 103 1.76 -5.61 -0.81
N LEU A 104 0.69 -6.18 -0.26
CA LEU A 104 0.55 -7.63 -0.17
C LEU A 104 -0.18 -8.19 -1.39
N ARG A 105 0.41 -9.22 -2.03
CA ARG A 105 -0.26 -10.04 -3.05
C ARG A 105 -0.55 -11.42 -2.47
N ILE A 106 -1.82 -11.72 -2.26
CA ILE A 106 -2.24 -13.07 -1.90
C ILE A 106 -2.23 -13.91 -3.19
N ASN A 107 -1.53 -15.03 -3.16
CA ASN A 107 -1.41 -15.92 -4.29
C ASN A 107 -2.34 -17.14 -4.11
N SER A 108 -3.15 -17.43 -5.12
CA SER A 108 -3.96 -18.64 -5.23
C SER A 108 -3.66 -19.46 -6.48
N TYR A 109 -2.81 -18.96 -7.39
CA TYR A 109 -2.82 -19.39 -8.79
C TYR A 109 -1.69 -20.32 -9.23
N TYR A 110 -0.71 -20.63 -8.38
CA TYR A 110 0.31 -21.65 -8.65
C TYR A 110 0.20 -22.83 -7.68
N GLY A 111 0.87 -23.91 -8.04
CA GLY A 111 0.89 -25.19 -7.35
C GLY A 111 1.36 -25.01 -5.92
N GLY A 112 0.51 -25.44 -5.00
CA GLY A 112 0.75 -25.31 -3.57
C GLY A 112 0.44 -23.94 -2.99
N ALA A 113 -0.12 -22.98 -3.74
CA ALA A 113 -0.56 -21.69 -3.16
C ALA A 113 -1.93 -21.77 -2.49
N THR A 114 -2.84 -22.54 -3.11
CA THR A 114 -4.20 -22.79 -2.61
C THR A 114 -4.16 -23.80 -1.47
N PRO A 115 -4.96 -23.63 -0.40
CA PRO A 115 -5.09 -24.62 0.67
C PRO A 115 -5.62 -25.98 0.17
N ASP A 116 -5.12 -27.08 0.75
CA ASP A 116 -5.53 -28.44 0.38
C ASP A 116 -7.01 -28.73 0.67
N TRP A 117 -7.59 -28.03 1.65
CA TRP A 117 -9.01 -28.16 2.01
C TRP A 117 -9.95 -27.52 0.99
N TYR A 118 -9.44 -26.69 0.07
CA TYR A 118 -10.29 -26.01 -0.92
C TYR A 118 -10.80 -26.99 -1.98
N ALA A 119 -12.09 -27.31 -1.89
CA ALA A 119 -12.80 -28.26 -2.75
C ALA A 119 -13.60 -27.59 -3.87
N GLY A 120 -13.26 -26.35 -4.24
CA GLY A 120 -13.94 -25.61 -5.30
C GLY A 120 -13.47 -25.98 -6.71
N ASP A 121 -14.16 -25.39 -7.69
CA ASP A 121 -13.88 -25.56 -9.10
C ASP A 121 -12.51 -24.96 -9.44
N ARG A 122 -11.83 -25.60 -10.38
CA ARG A 122 -10.52 -25.14 -10.88
C ARG A 122 -10.68 -24.47 -12.23
N TRP A 123 -9.80 -23.53 -12.53
CA TRP A 123 -9.75 -22.88 -13.83
C TRP A 123 -9.51 -23.92 -14.92
N LEU A 124 -10.37 -23.91 -15.93
CA LEU A 124 -10.22 -24.66 -17.17
C LEU A 124 -9.70 -23.76 -18.30
N ASP A 125 -8.91 -24.33 -19.21
CA ASP A 125 -8.51 -23.63 -20.44
C ASP A 125 -9.73 -23.36 -21.35
N ALA A 126 -9.49 -22.68 -22.48
CA ALA A 126 -10.56 -22.34 -23.43
C ALA A 126 -11.22 -23.58 -24.10
N GLN A 127 -10.66 -24.78 -23.92
CA GLN A 127 -11.17 -26.05 -24.42
C GLN A 127 -11.86 -26.87 -23.32
N GLY A 128 -11.88 -26.37 -22.08
CA GLY A 128 -12.47 -27.07 -20.93
C GLY A 128 -11.54 -28.06 -20.24
N ASN A 129 -10.24 -28.07 -20.56
CA ASN A 129 -9.27 -28.94 -19.88
C ASN A 129 -8.74 -28.29 -18.60
N SER A 130 -8.38 -29.11 -17.62
CA SER A 130 -7.68 -28.63 -16.42
C SER A 130 -6.29 -28.08 -16.77
N VAL A 131 -5.97 -26.90 -16.24
CA VAL A 131 -4.62 -26.32 -16.38
C VAL A 131 -3.65 -26.95 -15.37
N PRO A 132 -2.33 -27.07 -15.68
CA PRO A 132 -1.37 -27.81 -14.84
C PRO A 132 -1.25 -27.38 -13.38
N GLN A 133 -1.47 -26.09 -13.09
CA GLN A 133 -1.40 -25.56 -11.72
C GLN A 133 -2.73 -25.71 -10.95
N GLY A 134 -3.82 -26.06 -11.64
CA GLY A 134 -5.17 -26.18 -11.08
C GLY A 134 -5.56 -25.02 -10.16
N PRO A 135 -5.39 -23.75 -10.57
CA PRO A 135 -5.77 -22.63 -9.73
C PRO A 135 -7.28 -22.64 -9.51
N PRO A 136 -7.79 -22.11 -8.37
CA PRO A 136 -9.20 -21.90 -8.17
C PRO A 136 -9.81 -21.09 -9.31
N SER A 137 -11.03 -21.46 -9.72
CA SER A 137 -11.81 -20.64 -10.64
C SER A 137 -12.27 -19.38 -9.93
N ILE A 138 -11.98 -18.21 -10.51
CA ILE A 138 -12.53 -16.92 -10.02
C ILE A 138 -14.05 -16.80 -10.25
N MET A 139 -14.62 -17.73 -11.03
CA MET A 139 -16.07 -17.81 -11.26
C MET A 139 -16.77 -18.72 -10.23
N ASP A 140 -16.02 -19.39 -9.35
CA ASP A 140 -16.60 -20.19 -8.26
C ASP A 140 -16.96 -19.28 -7.09
N GLU A 141 -18.23 -19.26 -6.67
CA GLU A 141 -18.65 -18.48 -5.51
C GLU A 141 -17.95 -18.93 -4.22
N ARG A 142 -17.67 -20.24 -4.09
CA ARG A 142 -16.94 -20.79 -2.94
C ARG A 142 -15.52 -20.23 -2.84
N PHE A 143 -14.90 -19.84 -3.95
CA PHE A 143 -13.61 -19.14 -3.91
C PHE A 143 -13.75 -17.83 -3.13
N TRP A 144 -14.76 -17.03 -3.48
CA TRP A 144 -14.99 -15.72 -2.87
C TRP A 144 -15.49 -15.79 -1.43
N ASP A 145 -16.23 -16.85 -1.07
CA ASP A 145 -16.68 -17.11 0.30
C ASP A 145 -15.52 -17.24 1.29
N HIS A 146 -14.35 -17.68 0.82
CA HIS A 146 -13.14 -17.79 1.65
C HIS A 146 -12.15 -16.65 1.38
N TYR A 147 -11.88 -16.37 0.10
CA TYR A 147 -10.87 -15.40 -0.31
C TYR A 147 -11.27 -13.96 0.00
N GLY A 148 -12.56 -13.61 -0.08
CA GLY A 148 -13.08 -12.29 0.26
C GLY A 148 -12.85 -11.93 1.74
N PRO A 149 -13.30 -12.76 2.70
CA PRO A 149 -13.01 -12.53 4.11
C PRO A 149 -11.52 -12.50 4.46
N LEU A 150 -10.69 -13.29 3.76
CA LEU A 150 -9.23 -13.23 3.91
C LEU A 150 -8.68 -11.85 3.53
N CYS A 151 -9.09 -11.30 2.39
CA CYS A 151 -8.69 -9.95 1.95
C CYS A 151 -9.06 -8.89 3.00
N GLU A 152 -10.26 -8.97 3.57
CA GLU A 152 -10.70 -8.03 4.61
C GLU A 152 -9.88 -8.14 5.89
N LYS A 153 -9.52 -9.36 6.30
CA LYS A 153 -8.64 -9.59 7.47
C LYS A 153 -7.24 -9.03 7.25
N ASN A 154 -6.65 -9.24 6.08
CA ASN A 154 -5.35 -8.67 5.72
C ASN A 154 -5.40 -7.14 5.68
N ARG A 155 -6.48 -6.56 5.13
CA ARG A 155 -6.70 -5.12 5.12
C ARG A 155 -6.70 -4.54 6.54
N ARG A 156 -7.39 -5.20 7.48
CA ARG A 156 -7.42 -4.78 8.89
C ARG A 156 -6.05 -4.88 9.56
N ALA A 157 -5.32 -5.97 9.32
CA ALA A 157 -3.96 -6.12 9.85
C ALA A 157 -3.03 -5.00 9.37
N GLY A 158 -3.13 -4.61 8.10
CA GLY A 158 -2.30 -3.53 7.52
C GLY A 158 -2.68 -2.11 7.95
N GLN A 159 -3.78 -1.90 8.67
CA GLN A 159 -4.18 -0.56 9.16
C GLN A 159 -3.61 -0.22 10.54
N GLY A 160 -2.95 -1.17 11.22
CA GLY A 160 -2.51 -1.00 12.60
C GLY A 160 -3.68 -0.97 13.60
N PRO A 161 -3.42 -0.78 14.91
CA PRO A 161 -4.47 -0.56 15.90
C PRO A 161 -5.22 0.73 15.56
N GLU A 162 -6.53 0.62 15.40
CA GLU A 162 -7.47 1.65 14.90
C GLU A 162 -7.12 3.09 15.31
N TYR A 163 -6.83 3.95 14.33
CA TYR A 163 -7.31 5.32 14.40
C TYR A 163 -8.82 5.29 14.16
N PRO A 164 -9.65 5.78 15.11
CA PRO A 164 -11.10 5.76 14.93
C PRO A 164 -11.47 6.65 13.74
N LEU A 165 -12.31 6.10 12.86
CA LEU A 165 -12.99 6.83 11.78
C LEU A 165 -13.93 7.90 12.36
#